data_AF-A0A7J6P0T4-F1
#
_entry.id   AF-A0A7J6P0T4-F1
#
_cell.length_a   1.000
_cell.length_b   1.000
_cell.length_c   1.000
_cell.angle_alpha   90.00
_cell.angle_beta   90.00
_cell.angle_gamma   90.00
#
_symmetry.space_group_name_H-M   'P 1'
#
loop_
_entity.id
_entity.type
_entity.pdbx_description
1 polymer ?
#
loop_
_entity_poly.entity_id
_entity_poly.type
_entity_poly.pdbx_seq_one_letter_code
_entity_poly.pdbx_strand_id
1 'polypeptide(L)'
;MHNGSIHIWPRGAFFLMALANLDGSFTGTIYARNGLNDEDRAADVTFPSITKDEAAARAFLSKYFPDAQLGPNAAAELISNPQSKLGSVRCNTHTAVVSGVPYLLVGDAAHAIVPFFGQGCNCGFEDCVVLDEHLQDKSRPLAAAFRGYSAQRLADTNAIADMALDNFVEMMSRVADPKFLVRKAVETAIMRELPQKYRSRYTLVMYSYNPYSKCLKAGQYAACLLEDLVAHCGISSVDEVDTKLDFKFVTDLLERKYLPLLNKLGVSLTFAA
;
A
#
# COMPACT_ATOMS: atom_id res chain seq x y z
N MET A 1 -5.33 5.45 22.24
CA MET A 1 -4.47 5.31 21.05
C MET A 1 -3.01 5.50 21.49
N HIS A 2 -2.05 4.88 20.79
CA HIS A 2 -0.61 5.03 21.08
C HIS A 2 0.04 5.91 20.02
N ASN A 3 0.88 6.87 20.43
CA ASN A 3 1.45 7.89 19.53
C ASN A 3 2.46 7.32 18.51
N GLY A 4 3.03 6.14 18.77
CA GLY A 4 3.97 5.47 17.87
C GLY A 4 3.32 4.49 16.88
N SER A 5 2.02 4.59 16.61
CA SER A 5 1.29 3.61 15.81
C SER A 5 0.33 4.28 14.82
N ILE A 6 0.15 3.64 13.66
CA ILE A 6 -0.94 3.94 12.72
C ILE A 6 -2.17 3.18 13.20
N HIS A 7 -3.31 3.86 13.35
CA HIS A 7 -4.56 3.25 13.81
C HIS A 7 -5.54 3.12 12.65
N ILE A 8 -6.16 1.95 12.49
CA ILE A 8 -7.12 1.66 11.42
C ILE A 8 -8.33 0.93 12.02
N TRP A 9 -9.53 1.40 11.68
CA TRP A 9 -10.82 0.80 12.04
C TRP A 9 -11.57 0.35 10.77
N PRO A 10 -11.36 -0.89 10.31
CA PRO A 10 -11.99 -1.41 9.09
C PRO A 10 -13.45 -1.78 9.33
N ARG A 11 -14.34 -1.49 8.37
CA ARG A 11 -15.78 -1.84 8.41
C ARG A 11 -16.30 -2.44 7.10
N GLY A 12 -15.44 -3.03 6.28
CA GLY A 12 -15.84 -3.64 5.01
C GLY A 12 -16.02 -2.61 3.90
N ALA A 13 -17.10 -1.83 3.96
CA ALA A 13 -17.48 -0.85 2.94
C ALA A 13 -16.83 0.54 3.12
N PHE A 14 -16.31 0.81 4.31
CA PHE A 14 -15.65 2.04 4.69
C PHE A 14 -14.70 1.77 5.86
N PHE A 15 -13.81 2.70 6.17
CA PHE A 15 -12.94 2.62 7.33
C PHE A 15 -12.49 4.00 7.82
N LEU A 16 -12.04 4.06 9.07
CA LEU A 16 -11.36 5.21 9.65
C LEU A 16 -9.87 4.88 9.81
N MET A 17 -9.00 5.82 9.48
CA MET A 17 -7.57 5.77 9.77
C MET A 17 -7.16 7.01 10.56
N ALA A 18 -6.25 6.88 11.52
CA ALA A 18 -5.73 8.01 12.28
C ALA A 18 -4.21 7.98 12.37
N LEU A 19 -3.58 9.13 12.11
CA LEU A 19 -2.15 9.36 12.30
C LEU A 19 -1.92 10.35 13.44
N ALA A 20 -0.88 10.10 14.24
CA ALA A 20 -0.51 10.96 15.35
C ALA A 20 0.17 12.24 14.86
N ASN A 21 -0.14 13.35 15.51
CA ASN A 21 0.52 14.65 15.37
C ASN A 21 1.55 14.85 16.48
N LEU A 22 2.47 15.81 16.29
CA LEU A 22 3.54 16.10 17.25
C LEU A 22 3.02 16.63 18.59
N ASP A 23 1.84 17.26 18.59
CA ASP A 23 1.18 17.79 19.80
C ASP A 23 0.39 16.72 20.58
N GLY A 24 0.43 15.46 20.14
CA GLY A 24 -0.30 14.35 20.74
C GLY A 24 -1.76 14.23 20.29
N SER A 25 -2.25 15.13 19.43
CA SER A 25 -3.53 14.96 18.74
C SER A 25 -3.41 13.91 17.62
N PHE A 26 -4.54 13.52 17.05
CA PHE A 26 -4.59 12.61 15.90
C PHE A 26 -5.44 13.23 14.79
N THR A 27 -4.98 13.10 13.55
CA THR A 27 -5.78 13.43 12.37
C THR A 27 -6.46 12.17 11.86
N GLY A 28 -7.79 12.14 11.98
CA GLY A 28 -8.64 11.06 11.46
C GLY A 28 -9.04 11.29 10.01
N THR A 29 -9.05 10.23 9.20
CA THR A 29 -9.56 10.23 7.83
C THR A 29 -10.54 9.08 7.65
N ILE A 30 -11.76 9.40 7.21
CA ILE A 30 -12.78 8.41 6.86
C ILE A 30 -12.79 8.21 5.36
N TYR A 31 -12.65 6.96 4.94
CA TYR A 31 -12.77 6.55 3.55
C TYR A 31 -14.11 5.84 3.37
N ALA A 32 -15.00 6.43 2.57
CA ALA A 32 -16.29 5.85 2.23
C ALA A 32 -16.63 6.15 0.76
N ARG A 33 -17.51 5.33 0.17
CA ARG A 33 -17.94 5.48 -1.22
C ARG A 33 -18.74 6.77 -1.40
N ASN A 34 -18.54 7.48 -2.52
CA ASN A 34 -19.28 8.72 -2.80
C ASN A 34 -20.70 8.48 -3.38
N GLY A 35 -21.03 7.26 -3.79
CA GLY A 35 -22.33 6.91 -4.35
C GLY A 35 -22.48 5.40 -4.54
N LEU A 36 -23.69 4.99 -4.94
CA LEU A 36 -24.02 3.60 -5.30
C LEU A 36 -24.02 3.46 -6.82
N ASN A 37 -23.38 2.41 -7.32
CA ASN A 37 -23.49 2.00 -8.72
C ASN A 37 -24.69 1.05 -8.84
N ASP A 38 -25.20 0.80 -10.06
CA ASP A 38 -26.36 -0.08 -10.27
C ASP A 38 -26.18 -1.50 -9.71
N GLU A 39 -24.93 -1.96 -9.58
CA GLU A 39 -24.55 -3.26 -9.01
C GLU A 39 -24.52 -3.27 -7.46
N ASP A 40 -24.59 -2.10 -6.81
CA ASP A 40 -24.29 -1.89 -5.39
C ASP A 40 -25.49 -1.39 -4.57
N ARG A 41 -26.73 -1.66 -5.00
CA ARG A 41 -27.98 -1.19 -4.35
C ARG A 41 -28.15 -1.60 -2.87
N ALA A 42 -27.22 -2.38 -2.32
CA ALA A 42 -27.22 -2.89 -0.95
C ALA A 42 -26.32 -2.11 0.03
N ALA A 43 -25.57 -1.09 -0.38
CA ALA A 43 -24.73 -0.34 0.55
C ALA A 43 -25.52 0.83 1.20
N ASP A 44 -25.95 0.64 2.46
CA ASP A 44 -26.68 1.64 3.25
C ASP A 44 -25.86 2.89 3.64
N VAL A 45 -24.53 2.88 3.42
CA VAL A 45 -23.61 3.92 3.88
C VAL A 45 -22.77 4.47 2.73
N THR A 46 -22.99 5.74 2.39
CA THR A 46 -22.23 6.53 1.41
C THR A 46 -21.79 7.86 2.02
N PHE A 47 -20.80 8.53 1.42
CA PHE A 47 -20.36 9.85 1.89
C PHE A 47 -21.52 10.87 1.95
N PRO A 48 -22.37 11.00 0.92
CA PRO A 48 -23.54 11.88 0.99
C PRO A 48 -24.54 11.52 2.10
N SER A 49 -24.71 10.23 2.43
CA SER A 49 -25.64 9.83 3.49
C SER A 49 -25.08 10.13 4.89
N ILE A 50 -23.76 10.04 5.09
CA ILE A 50 -23.11 10.32 6.38
C ILE A 50 -22.90 11.82 6.63
N THR A 51 -22.72 12.64 5.58
CA THR A 51 -22.51 14.10 5.70
C THR A 51 -23.78 14.91 5.43
N LYS A 52 -24.96 14.28 5.44
CA LYS A 52 -26.24 14.94 5.17
C LYS A 52 -26.53 16.06 6.17
N ASP A 53 -26.36 15.76 7.45
CA ASP A 53 -26.56 16.65 8.58
C ASP A 53 -25.78 16.12 9.79
N GLU A 54 -25.67 16.94 10.84
CA GLU A 54 -24.88 16.59 12.03
C GLU A 54 -25.45 15.38 12.77
N ALA A 55 -26.77 15.17 12.75
CA ALA A 55 -27.39 14.02 13.39
C ALA A 55 -27.01 12.71 12.69
N ALA A 56 -27.01 12.69 11.35
CA ALA A 56 -26.56 11.57 10.55
C ALA A 56 -25.07 11.26 10.77
N ALA A 57 -24.22 12.29 10.79
CA ALA A 57 -22.79 12.14 11.08
C ALA A 57 -22.55 11.57 12.49
N ARG A 58 -23.22 12.11 13.52
CA ARG A 58 -23.13 11.58 14.90
C ARG A 58 -23.61 10.14 14.99
N ALA A 59 -24.74 9.81 14.37
CA ALA A 59 -25.27 8.44 14.37
C ALA A 59 -24.30 7.46 13.68
N PHE A 60 -23.70 7.87 12.56
CA PHE A 60 -22.70 7.09 11.85
C PHE A 60 -21.45 6.83 12.72
N LEU A 61 -20.86 7.88 13.30
CA LEU A 61 -19.67 7.78 14.14
C LEU A 61 -19.92 6.90 15.38
N SER A 62 -21.03 7.12 16.08
CA SER A 62 -21.38 6.33 17.28
C SER A 62 -21.69 4.87 16.97
N LYS A 63 -22.35 4.59 15.84
CA LYS A 63 -22.70 3.21 15.45
C LYS A 63 -21.48 2.41 15.03
N TYR A 64 -20.62 3.00 14.19
CA TYR A 64 -19.54 2.26 13.55
C TYR A 64 -18.19 2.45 14.20
N PHE A 65 -17.93 3.55 14.91
CA PHE A 65 -16.65 3.81 15.57
C PHE A 65 -16.81 4.15 17.07
N PRO A 66 -17.58 3.35 17.85
CA PRO A 66 -17.80 3.63 19.28
C PRO A 66 -16.51 3.55 20.12
N ASP A 67 -15.51 2.83 19.62
CA ASP A 67 -14.22 2.62 20.25
C ASP A 67 -13.14 3.61 19.79
N ALA A 68 -13.41 4.39 18.74
CA ALA A 68 -12.55 5.49 18.33
C ALA A 68 -12.75 6.65 19.31
N GLN A 69 -11.66 7.13 19.93
CA GLN A 69 -11.71 8.28 20.83
C GLN A 69 -11.77 9.57 20.00
N LEU A 70 -12.94 9.82 19.42
CA LEU A 70 -13.20 10.96 18.54
C LEU A 70 -13.32 12.26 19.35
N GLY A 71 -12.87 13.37 18.76
CA GLY A 71 -13.04 14.69 19.35
C GLY A 71 -14.52 15.10 19.43
N PRO A 72 -14.88 16.04 20.33
CA PRO A 72 -16.27 16.46 20.54
C PRO A 72 -16.93 17.06 19.28
N ASN A 73 -16.12 17.60 18.38
CA ASN A 73 -16.54 18.26 17.14
C ASN A 73 -16.47 17.35 15.90
N ALA A 74 -16.11 16.06 16.05
CA ALA A 74 -15.82 15.18 14.92
C ALA A 74 -16.97 15.11 13.89
N ALA A 75 -18.23 15.15 14.33
CA ALA A 75 -19.38 15.16 13.43
C ALA A 75 -19.49 16.46 12.62
N ALA A 76 -19.24 17.61 13.24
CA ALA A 76 -19.25 18.90 12.57
C ALA A 76 -18.07 19.02 11.59
N GLU A 77 -16.88 18.57 12.01
CA GLU A 77 -15.68 18.52 11.17
C GLU A 77 -15.83 17.59 9.97
N LEU A 78 -16.49 16.44 10.13
CA LEU A 78 -16.76 15.52 9.02
C LEU A 78 -17.61 16.18 7.92
N ILE A 79 -18.46 17.13 8.27
CA ILE A 79 -19.34 17.85 7.32
C ILE A 79 -18.64 19.09 6.76
N SER A 80 -17.94 19.86 7.59
CA SER A 80 -17.35 21.14 7.20
C SER A 80 -16.04 20.98 6.42
N ASN A 81 -15.31 19.88 6.62
CA ASN A 81 -14.06 19.62 5.92
C ASN A 81 -14.34 19.25 4.45
N PRO A 82 -13.63 19.84 3.47
CA PRO A 82 -13.82 19.54 2.06
C PRO A 82 -13.64 18.06 1.73
N GLN A 83 -14.62 17.49 1.02
CA GLN A 83 -14.51 16.11 0.55
C GLN A 83 -13.48 16.00 -0.58
N SER A 84 -12.49 15.13 -0.38
CA SER A 84 -11.48 14.82 -1.39
C SER A 84 -11.93 13.71 -2.34
N LYS A 85 -11.52 13.81 -3.61
CA LYS A 85 -11.65 12.73 -4.59
C LYS A 85 -10.35 11.96 -4.68
N LEU A 86 -10.43 10.64 -4.66
CA LEU A 86 -9.29 9.75 -4.82
C LEU A 86 -9.30 9.16 -6.22
N GLY A 87 -8.11 9.06 -6.82
CA GLY A 87 -7.93 8.48 -8.13
C GLY A 87 -6.48 8.11 -8.36
N SER A 88 -6.22 7.41 -9.46
CA SER A 88 -4.86 7.17 -9.92
C SER A 88 -4.70 7.62 -11.35
N VAL A 89 -3.57 8.25 -11.64
CA VAL A 89 -3.17 8.67 -12.99
C VAL A 89 -2.11 7.69 -13.47
N ARG A 90 -2.28 7.20 -14.70
CA ARG A 90 -1.27 6.39 -15.39
C ARG A 90 -0.97 7.00 -16.73
N CYS A 91 0.31 7.19 -16.99
CA CYS A 91 0.80 7.61 -18.29
C CYS A 91 1.56 6.43 -18.93
N ASN A 92 1.62 6.39 -20.26
CA ASN A 92 2.49 5.47 -21.01
C ASN A 92 3.92 6.01 -21.16
N THR A 93 4.13 7.31 -20.93
CA THR A 93 5.41 8.02 -20.87
C THR A 93 5.26 9.23 -19.94
N HIS A 94 6.32 9.62 -19.25
CA HIS A 94 6.36 10.83 -18.43
C HIS A 94 6.95 12.03 -19.18
N THR A 95 7.41 11.84 -20.41
CA THR A 95 8.07 12.89 -21.20
C THR A 95 7.45 13.06 -22.57
N ALA A 96 7.53 14.29 -23.08
CA ALA A 96 7.16 14.67 -24.45
C ALA A 96 8.10 15.76 -24.96
N VAL A 97 8.19 15.92 -26.29
CA VAL A 97 8.83 17.09 -26.91
C VAL A 97 7.75 17.85 -27.65
N VAL A 98 7.53 19.11 -27.27
CA VAL A 98 6.50 19.98 -27.87
C VAL A 98 7.21 21.20 -28.45
N SER A 99 7.05 21.45 -29.74
CA SER A 99 7.71 22.56 -30.45
C SER A 99 9.23 22.61 -30.25
N GLY A 100 9.88 21.44 -30.21
CA GLY A 100 11.33 21.32 -29.99
C GLY A 100 11.78 21.43 -28.54
N VAL A 101 10.86 21.70 -27.59
CA VAL A 101 11.17 21.81 -26.16
C VAL A 101 10.83 20.50 -25.44
N PRO A 102 11.77 19.89 -24.70
CA PRO A 102 11.48 18.70 -23.90
C PRO A 102 10.75 19.06 -22.61
N TYR A 103 9.69 18.31 -22.32
CA TYR A 103 8.89 18.39 -21.09
C TYR A 103 8.99 17.07 -20.33
N LEU A 104 8.92 17.16 -19.00
CA LEU A 104 8.89 16.01 -18.11
C LEU A 104 7.84 16.23 -17.00
N LEU A 105 7.08 15.17 -16.71
CA LEU A 105 6.20 15.07 -15.56
C LEU A 105 6.90 14.25 -14.46
N VAL A 106 6.72 14.68 -13.21
CA VAL A 106 7.34 14.08 -12.02
C VAL A 106 6.32 14.04 -10.88
N GLY A 107 6.40 13.05 -9.99
CA GLY A 107 5.48 12.90 -8.86
C GLY A 107 4.03 12.74 -9.31
N ASP A 108 3.10 13.32 -8.53
CA ASP A 108 1.66 13.20 -8.78
C ASP A 108 1.23 13.69 -10.18
N ALA A 109 1.98 14.61 -10.80
CA ALA A 109 1.70 15.06 -12.17
C ALA A 109 1.89 13.94 -13.21
N ALA A 110 2.76 12.96 -12.93
CA ALA A 110 3.00 11.79 -13.78
C ALA A 110 2.22 10.55 -13.31
N HIS A 111 2.08 10.37 -11.99
CA HIS A 111 1.60 9.12 -11.40
C HIS A 111 0.91 9.30 -10.06
N ALA A 112 -0.03 10.23 -9.94
CA ALA A 112 -0.89 10.30 -8.74
C ALA A 112 -1.44 8.90 -8.41
N ILE A 113 -1.30 8.47 -7.15
CA ILE A 113 -1.77 7.17 -6.67
C ILE A 113 -2.74 7.36 -5.50
N VAL A 114 -3.60 6.35 -5.29
CA VAL A 114 -4.43 6.32 -4.09
C VAL A 114 -3.55 6.18 -2.82
N PRO A 115 -3.94 6.78 -1.69
CA PRO A 115 -3.04 6.95 -0.54
C PRO A 115 -2.85 5.68 0.31
N PHE A 116 -3.44 4.56 -0.09
CA PHE A 116 -3.57 3.38 0.78
C PHE A 116 -2.25 2.65 1.03
N PHE A 117 -1.17 2.95 0.31
CA PHE A 117 0.17 2.45 0.66
C PHE A 117 1.06 3.51 1.33
N GLY A 118 0.63 4.77 1.42
CA GLY A 118 1.46 5.86 1.98
C GLY A 118 2.72 6.19 1.18
N GLN A 119 2.74 5.90 -0.13
CA GLN A 119 3.96 5.97 -0.95
C GLN A 119 3.98 7.08 -2.01
N GLY A 120 2.93 7.89 -2.16
CA GLY A 120 2.90 8.96 -3.17
C GLY A 120 4.06 9.94 -3.02
N CYS A 121 4.23 10.50 -1.82
CA CYS A 121 5.32 11.42 -1.51
C CYS A 121 6.70 10.75 -1.65
N ASN A 122 6.88 9.54 -1.09
CA ASN A 122 8.13 8.79 -1.17
C ASN A 122 8.54 8.47 -2.62
N CYS A 123 7.59 8.02 -3.44
CA CYS A 123 7.79 7.78 -4.88
C CYS A 123 8.16 9.08 -5.62
N GLY A 124 7.52 10.21 -5.29
CA GLY A 124 7.86 11.52 -5.84
C GLY A 124 9.25 12.03 -5.41
N PHE A 125 9.71 11.71 -4.20
CA PHE A 125 11.09 12.01 -3.79
C PHE A 125 12.11 11.10 -4.48
N GLU A 126 11.80 9.81 -4.61
CA GLU A 126 12.64 8.88 -5.37
C GLU A 126 12.76 9.31 -6.85
N ASP A 127 11.70 9.84 -7.45
CA ASP A 127 11.75 10.42 -8.78
C ASP A 127 12.80 11.54 -8.88
N CYS A 128 12.88 12.44 -7.90
CA CYS A 128 13.86 13.53 -7.91
C CYS A 128 15.30 12.99 -7.93
N VAL A 129 15.57 11.93 -7.16
CA VAL A 129 16.89 11.27 -7.12
C VAL A 129 17.21 10.64 -8.47
N VAL A 130 16.30 9.84 -9.02
CA VAL A 130 16.52 9.18 -10.32
C VAL A 130 16.64 10.21 -11.44
N LEU A 131 15.86 11.29 -11.41
CA LEU A 131 15.98 12.37 -12.38
C LEU A 131 17.36 13.02 -12.31
N ASP A 132 17.84 13.35 -11.11
CA ASP A 132 19.17 13.92 -10.92
C ASP A 132 20.27 13.02 -11.52
N GLU A 133 20.21 11.71 -11.27
CA GLU A 133 21.14 10.72 -11.85
C GLU A 133 21.16 10.77 -13.39
N HIS A 134 20.00 10.89 -14.04
CA HIS A 134 19.92 11.01 -15.50
C HIS A 134 20.42 12.34 -16.04
N LEU A 135 20.47 13.39 -15.21
CA LEU A 135 20.94 14.73 -15.56
C LEU A 135 22.43 14.96 -15.27
N GLN A 136 23.10 14.06 -14.55
CA GLN A 136 24.54 14.20 -14.22
C GLN A 136 25.43 14.28 -15.47
N ASP A 137 25.09 13.54 -16.53
CA ASP A 137 25.80 13.60 -17.81
C ASP A 137 25.37 14.83 -18.62
N LYS A 138 26.05 15.96 -18.38
CA LYS A 138 25.79 17.24 -19.06
C LYS A 138 26.04 17.22 -20.57
N SER A 139 26.71 16.20 -21.10
CA SER A 139 26.91 16.04 -22.54
C SER A 139 25.68 15.43 -23.24
N ARG A 140 24.82 14.76 -22.47
CA ARG A 140 23.59 14.14 -22.95
C ARG A 140 22.52 15.19 -23.27
N PRO A 141 21.86 15.11 -24.44
CA PRO A 141 20.71 15.98 -24.71
C PRO A 141 19.62 15.81 -23.66
N LEU A 142 19.04 16.91 -23.18
CA LEU A 142 18.01 16.91 -22.11
C LEU A 142 16.83 15.97 -22.42
N ALA A 143 16.37 15.97 -23.66
CA ALA A 143 15.30 15.07 -24.12
C ALA A 143 15.67 13.58 -23.98
N ALA A 144 16.96 13.24 -24.16
CA ALA A 144 17.43 11.87 -23.99
C ALA A 144 17.52 11.49 -22.50
N ALA A 145 17.96 12.41 -21.64
CA ALA A 145 17.93 12.22 -20.19
C ALA A 145 16.49 11.96 -19.69
N PHE A 146 15.52 12.77 -20.13
CA PHE A 146 14.11 12.59 -19.75
C PHE A 146 13.52 11.26 -20.24
N ARG A 147 13.89 10.79 -21.43
CA ARG A 147 13.50 9.45 -21.91
C ARG A 147 14.10 8.34 -21.06
N GLY A 148 15.37 8.45 -20.68
CA GLY A 148 16.04 7.50 -19.78
C GLY A 148 15.33 7.40 -18.42
N TYR A 149 15.09 8.56 -17.80
CA TYR A 149 14.31 8.67 -16.56
C TYR A 149 12.92 8.03 -16.71
N SER A 150 12.17 8.43 -17.75
CA SER A 150 10.81 7.92 -17.95
C SER A 150 10.78 6.41 -18.14
N ALA A 151 11.73 5.86 -18.91
CA ALA A 151 11.80 4.41 -19.15
C ALA A 151 12.14 3.63 -17.88
N GLN A 152 12.99 4.18 -17.01
CA GLN A 152 13.33 3.57 -15.73
C GLN A 152 12.15 3.61 -14.75
N ARG A 153 11.48 4.76 -14.61
CA ARG A 153 10.45 4.96 -13.58
C ARG A 153 9.10 4.33 -13.92
N LEU A 154 8.75 4.20 -15.19
CA LEU A 154 7.40 3.79 -15.61
C LEU A 154 6.94 2.46 -14.99
N ALA A 155 7.83 1.47 -14.90
CA ALA A 155 7.48 0.18 -14.31
C ALA A 155 7.22 0.29 -12.80
N ASP A 156 8.01 1.10 -12.10
CA ASP A 156 7.92 1.25 -10.65
C ASP A 156 6.73 2.11 -10.24
N THR A 157 6.44 3.20 -10.96
CA THR A 157 5.29 4.08 -10.69
C THR A 157 3.97 3.36 -10.93
N ASN A 158 3.88 2.53 -11.96
CA ASN A 158 2.71 1.67 -12.18
C ASN A 158 2.59 0.58 -11.11
N ALA A 159 3.71 -0.05 -10.72
CA ALA A 159 3.72 -1.09 -9.71
C ALA A 159 3.28 -0.59 -8.33
N ILE A 160 3.71 0.60 -7.92
CA ILE A 160 3.25 1.18 -6.65
C ILE A 160 1.78 1.60 -6.71
N ALA A 161 1.29 2.05 -7.87
CA ALA A 161 -0.13 2.30 -8.07
C ALA A 161 -0.97 1.03 -7.94
N ASP A 162 -0.52 -0.10 -8.52
CA ASP A 162 -1.16 -1.41 -8.35
C ASP A 162 -1.14 -1.84 -6.87
N MET A 163 0.02 -1.75 -6.20
CA MET A 163 0.15 -2.13 -4.79
C MET A 163 -0.72 -1.27 -3.87
N ALA A 164 -0.89 0.02 -4.16
CA ALA A 164 -1.78 0.89 -3.40
C ALA A 164 -3.26 0.49 -3.54
N LEU A 165 -3.70 0.08 -4.74
CA LEU A 165 -5.04 -0.46 -4.95
C LEU A 165 -5.22 -1.83 -4.28
N ASP A 166 -4.22 -2.71 -4.34
CA ASP A 166 -4.23 -3.98 -3.61
C ASP A 166 -4.42 -3.74 -2.11
N ASN A 167 -3.69 -2.76 -1.54
CA ASN A 167 -3.74 -2.47 -0.11
C ASN A 167 -5.08 -1.88 0.32
N PHE A 168 -5.74 -1.12 -0.55
CA PHE A 168 -7.13 -0.69 -0.32
C PHE A 168 -8.06 -1.89 -0.11
N VAL A 169 -8.00 -2.88 -1.00
CA VAL A 169 -8.83 -4.09 -0.91
C VAL A 169 -8.48 -4.89 0.35
N GLU A 170 -7.19 -5.00 0.68
CA GLU A 170 -6.72 -5.67 1.89
C GLU A 170 -7.27 -5.02 3.16
N MET A 171 -7.13 -3.69 3.30
CA MET A 171 -7.62 -2.92 4.45
C MET A 171 -9.14 -2.93 4.57
N MET A 172 -9.85 -2.97 3.44
CA MET A 172 -11.32 -2.91 3.43
C MET A 172 -11.97 -4.24 3.83
N SER A 173 -11.61 -5.34 3.17
CA SER A 173 -12.40 -6.59 3.25
C SER A 173 -11.65 -7.82 3.75
N ARG A 174 -10.32 -7.89 3.56
CA ARG A 174 -9.58 -9.14 3.80
C ARG A 174 -9.18 -9.37 5.26
N VAL A 175 -9.13 -8.33 6.08
CA VAL A 175 -8.80 -8.45 7.51
C VAL A 175 -9.78 -9.34 8.31
N ALA A 176 -10.96 -9.61 7.78
CA ALA A 176 -11.95 -10.51 8.37
C ALA A 176 -12.00 -11.90 7.72
N ASP A 177 -11.21 -12.16 6.65
CA ASP A 177 -11.18 -13.45 5.96
C ASP A 177 -10.26 -14.44 6.71
N PRO A 178 -10.78 -15.58 7.22
CA PRO A 178 -9.98 -16.57 7.92
C PRO A 178 -8.78 -17.09 7.10
N LYS A 179 -8.93 -17.27 5.78
CA LYS A 179 -7.83 -17.74 4.92
C LYS A 179 -6.72 -16.69 4.84
N PHE A 180 -7.10 -15.42 4.74
CA PHE A 180 -6.15 -14.32 4.76
C PHE A 180 -5.39 -14.25 6.09
N LEU A 181 -6.08 -14.41 7.22
CA LEU A 181 -5.48 -14.41 8.55
C LEU A 181 -4.49 -15.56 8.73
N VAL A 182 -4.82 -16.77 8.30
CA VAL A 182 -3.91 -17.93 8.32
C VAL A 182 -2.65 -17.63 7.50
N ARG A 183 -2.82 -17.14 6.27
CA ARG A 183 -1.67 -16.79 5.40
C ARG A 183 -0.78 -15.73 6.05
N LYS A 184 -1.36 -14.71 6.68
CA LYS A 184 -0.62 -13.65 7.38
C LYS A 184 0.09 -14.16 8.63
N ALA A 185 -0.51 -15.08 9.38
CA ALA A 185 0.14 -15.72 10.51
C ALA A 185 1.35 -16.56 10.07
N VAL A 186 1.22 -17.33 8.98
CA VAL A 186 2.35 -18.05 8.38
C VAL A 186 3.44 -17.09 7.91
N GLU A 187 3.08 -16.03 7.17
CA GLU A 187 4.03 -15.00 6.72
C GLU A 187 4.81 -14.40 7.91
N THR A 188 4.11 -14.10 9.00
CA THR A 188 4.68 -13.51 10.21
C THR A 188 5.63 -14.48 10.92
N ALA A 189 5.25 -15.75 11.06
CA ALA A 189 6.10 -16.79 11.64
C ALA A 189 7.40 -16.97 10.83
N ILE A 190 7.31 -16.99 9.50
CA ILE A 190 8.49 -17.09 8.62
C ILE A 190 9.39 -15.85 8.77
N MET A 191 8.82 -14.65 8.81
CA MET A 191 9.60 -13.43 9.02
C MET A 191 10.29 -13.37 10.38
N ARG A 192 9.68 -13.94 11.42
CA ARG A 192 10.24 -14.02 12.77
C ARG A 192 11.43 -14.97 12.84
N GLU A 193 11.30 -16.18 12.31
CA GLU A 193 12.34 -17.22 12.41
C GLU A 193 13.42 -17.08 11.33
N LEU A 194 13.06 -16.62 10.12
CA LEU A 194 13.95 -16.55 8.96
C LEU A 194 14.04 -15.12 8.36
N PRO A 195 14.30 -14.07 9.17
CA PRO A 195 14.30 -12.67 8.70
C PRO A 195 15.34 -12.38 7.62
N GLN A 196 16.40 -13.19 7.54
CA GLN A 196 17.46 -13.06 6.54
C GLN A 196 17.10 -13.72 5.19
N LYS A 197 16.07 -14.57 5.16
CA LYS A 197 15.66 -15.33 3.97
C LYS A 197 14.29 -14.94 3.43
N TYR A 198 13.48 -14.26 4.23
CA TYR A 198 12.14 -13.84 3.81
C TYR A 198 11.75 -12.50 4.44
N ARG A 199 11.14 -11.65 3.61
CA ARG A 199 10.52 -10.38 4.01
C ARG A 199 9.22 -10.23 3.23
N SER A 200 8.18 -9.72 3.90
CA SER A 200 6.90 -9.44 3.24
C SER A 200 7.06 -8.36 2.15
N ARG A 201 6.12 -8.34 1.19
CA ARG A 201 6.04 -7.27 0.19
C ARG A 201 6.00 -5.88 0.84
N TYR A 202 5.24 -5.73 1.93
CA TYR A 202 5.17 -4.48 2.68
C TYR A 202 6.54 -4.05 3.20
N THR A 203 7.29 -4.98 3.82
CA THR A 203 8.63 -4.68 4.34
C THR A 203 9.61 -4.29 3.23
N LEU A 204 9.55 -4.98 2.08
CA LEU A 204 10.39 -4.65 0.92
C LEU A 204 10.11 -3.25 0.38
N VAL A 205 8.85 -2.81 0.36
CA VAL A 205 8.48 -1.48 -0.11
C VAL A 205 8.83 -0.39 0.90
N MET A 206 8.57 -0.62 2.19
CA MET A 206 8.63 0.43 3.22
C MET A 206 10.04 0.70 3.76
N TYR A 207 10.92 -0.31 3.78
CA TYR A 207 12.19 -0.26 4.50
C TYR A 207 13.40 -0.50 3.62
N SER A 208 13.25 -0.39 2.29
CA SER A 208 14.35 -0.58 1.35
C SER A 208 14.25 0.36 0.16
N TYR A 209 15.33 0.44 -0.61
CA TYR A 209 15.36 1.10 -1.93
C TYR A 209 15.18 0.11 -3.08
N ASN A 210 14.57 -1.06 -2.82
CA ASN A 210 14.27 -2.00 -3.88
C ASN A 210 13.24 -1.38 -4.84
N PRO A 211 13.42 -1.50 -6.17
CA PRO A 211 12.48 -0.94 -7.12
C PRO A 211 11.07 -1.53 -6.94
N TYR A 212 10.04 -0.68 -6.92
CA TYR A 212 8.65 -1.11 -6.64
C TYR A 212 8.18 -2.25 -7.56
N SER A 213 8.56 -2.24 -8.84
CA SER A 213 8.22 -3.28 -9.80
C SER A 213 8.82 -4.65 -9.46
N LYS A 214 9.97 -4.67 -8.79
CA LYS A 214 10.62 -5.89 -8.30
C LYS A 214 9.97 -6.36 -7.00
N CYS A 215 9.65 -5.44 -6.09
CA CYS A 215 8.89 -5.73 -4.87
C CYS A 215 7.52 -6.34 -5.18
N LEU A 216 6.80 -5.82 -6.17
CA LEU A 216 5.53 -6.36 -6.63
C LEU A 216 5.68 -7.82 -7.11
N LYS A 217 6.65 -8.10 -7.98
CA LYS A 217 6.92 -9.44 -8.49
C LYS A 217 7.34 -10.43 -7.40
N ALA A 218 8.23 -10.00 -6.50
CA ALA A 218 8.64 -10.79 -5.35
C ALA A 218 7.44 -11.13 -4.45
N GLY A 219 6.58 -10.15 -4.17
CA GLY A 219 5.38 -10.34 -3.37
C GLY A 219 4.33 -11.25 -4.00
N GLN A 220 4.13 -11.17 -5.32
CA GLN A 220 3.25 -12.09 -6.05
C GLN A 220 3.75 -13.53 -5.95
N TYR A 221 5.05 -13.74 -6.11
CA TYR A 221 5.65 -15.07 -5.95
C TYR A 221 5.56 -15.57 -4.51
N ALA A 222 5.84 -14.71 -3.54
CA ALA A 222 5.72 -15.02 -2.12
C ALA A 222 4.29 -15.42 -1.75
N ALA A 223 3.27 -14.76 -2.31
CA ALA A 223 1.88 -15.12 -2.07
C ALA A 223 1.56 -16.56 -2.50
N CYS A 224 2.00 -16.98 -3.69
CA CYS A 224 1.87 -18.37 -4.14
C CYS A 224 2.64 -19.35 -3.24
N LEU A 225 3.86 -18.97 -2.84
CA LEU A 225 4.69 -19.80 -1.95
C LEU A 225 4.01 -20.00 -0.59
N LEU A 226 3.40 -18.97 -0.02
CA LEU A 226 2.66 -19.07 1.24
C LEU A 226 1.42 -19.97 1.11
N GLU A 227 0.72 -19.93 -0.02
CA GLU A 227 -0.40 -20.84 -0.29
C GLU A 227 0.06 -22.30 -0.37
N ASP A 228 1.16 -22.57 -1.07
CA ASP A 228 1.78 -23.90 -1.12
C ASP A 228 2.19 -24.40 0.29
N LEU A 229 2.73 -23.51 1.13
CA LEU A 229 3.14 -23.84 2.50
C LEU A 229 1.94 -24.18 3.39
N VAL A 230 0.88 -23.35 3.33
CA VAL A 230 -0.36 -23.58 4.09
C VAL A 230 -0.96 -24.93 3.70
N ALA A 231 -1.02 -25.23 2.41
CA ALA A 231 -1.53 -26.50 1.90
C ALA A 231 -0.65 -27.69 2.31
N HIS A 232 0.68 -27.58 2.16
CA HIS A 232 1.63 -28.64 2.49
C HIS A 232 1.63 -29.00 3.97
N CYS A 233 1.59 -28.00 4.85
CA CYS A 233 1.59 -28.20 6.30
C CYS A 233 0.18 -28.49 6.86
N GLY A 234 -0.86 -28.47 6.01
CA GLY A 234 -2.25 -28.71 6.43
C GLY A 234 -2.74 -27.73 7.49
N ILE A 235 -2.38 -26.44 7.35
CA ILE A 235 -2.75 -25.38 8.29
C ILE A 235 -4.14 -24.85 7.92
N SER A 236 -5.06 -24.92 8.88
CA SER A 236 -6.47 -24.53 8.67
C SER A 236 -6.92 -23.36 9.55
N SER A 237 -6.17 -23.06 10.61
CA SER A 237 -6.42 -21.94 11.53
C SER A 237 -5.11 -21.30 11.98
N VAL A 238 -5.21 -20.09 12.55
CA VAL A 238 -4.04 -19.33 13.04
C VAL A 238 -3.32 -20.06 14.17
N ASP A 239 -4.06 -20.71 15.08
CA ASP A 239 -3.51 -21.42 16.24
C ASP A 239 -2.67 -22.64 15.86
N GLU A 240 -2.86 -23.16 14.65
CA GLU A 240 -2.09 -24.31 14.13
C GLU A 240 -0.72 -23.91 13.58
N VAL A 241 -0.45 -22.62 13.33
CA VAL A 241 0.77 -22.18 12.62
C VAL A 241 2.03 -22.59 13.36
N ASP A 242 2.16 -22.25 14.64
CA ASP A 242 3.41 -22.51 15.38
C ASP A 242 3.65 -24.03 15.60
N THR A 243 2.60 -24.85 15.55
CA THR A 243 2.71 -26.30 15.76
C THR A 243 2.88 -27.11 14.47
N LYS A 244 2.31 -26.66 13.36
CA LYS A 244 2.33 -27.39 12.07
C LYS A 244 3.35 -26.86 11.07
N LEU A 245 3.83 -25.62 11.20
CA LEU A 245 4.75 -25.04 10.22
C LEU A 245 6.13 -25.71 10.31
N ASP A 246 6.49 -26.48 9.28
CA ASP A 246 7.80 -27.14 9.19
C ASP A 246 8.88 -26.17 8.69
N PHE A 247 9.66 -25.60 9.61
CA PHE A 247 10.73 -24.66 9.27
C PHE A 247 11.89 -25.26 8.46
N LYS A 248 12.09 -26.58 8.51
CA LYS A 248 13.08 -27.25 7.65
C LYS A 248 12.59 -27.22 6.21
N PHE A 249 11.34 -27.62 5.97
CA PHE A 249 10.72 -27.54 4.65
C PHE A 249 10.65 -26.10 4.13
N VAL A 250 10.24 -25.15 4.97
CA VAL A 250 10.21 -23.71 4.63
C VAL A 250 11.59 -23.24 4.19
N THR A 251 12.64 -23.55 4.95
CA THR A 251 14.01 -23.15 4.62
C THR A 251 14.44 -23.70 3.27
N ASP A 252 14.25 -25.00 3.05
CA ASP A 252 14.59 -25.65 1.79
C ASP A 252 13.79 -25.07 0.61
N LEU A 253 12.52 -24.72 0.82
CA LEU A 253 11.67 -24.11 -0.21
C LEU A 253 12.16 -22.69 -0.56
N LEU A 254 12.46 -21.87 0.45
CA LEU A 254 12.99 -20.52 0.24
C LEU A 254 14.33 -20.54 -0.50
N GLU A 255 15.26 -21.41 -0.11
CA GLU A 255 16.58 -21.52 -0.74
C GLU A 255 16.52 -22.02 -2.18
N ARG A 256 15.62 -22.97 -2.48
CA ARG A 256 15.50 -23.53 -3.83
C ARG A 256 14.72 -22.64 -4.79
N LYS A 257 13.72 -21.91 -4.29
CA LYS A 257 12.74 -21.22 -5.13
C LYS A 257 12.74 -19.69 -4.97
N TYR A 258 12.74 -19.19 -3.75
CA TYR A 258 12.55 -17.77 -3.49
C TYR A 258 13.83 -16.95 -3.58
N LEU A 259 14.90 -17.35 -2.88
CA LEU A 259 16.17 -16.62 -2.90
C LEU A 259 16.79 -16.52 -4.31
N PRO A 260 16.78 -17.59 -5.15
CA PRO A 260 17.26 -17.48 -6.52
C PRO A 260 16.44 -16.48 -7.36
N LEU A 261 15.13 -16.41 -7.14
CA LEU A 261 14.27 -15.41 -7.79
C LEU A 261 14.63 -14.00 -7.34
N LEU A 262 14.79 -13.75 -6.04
CA LEU A 262 15.18 -12.44 -5.53
C LEU A 262 16.52 -11.99 -6.10
N ASN A 263 17.50 -12.88 -6.12
CA ASN A 263 18.82 -12.62 -6.73
C ASN A 263 18.70 -12.26 -8.22
N LYS A 264 17.87 -13.00 -8.98
CA LYS A 264 17.60 -12.69 -10.39
C LYS A 264 16.90 -11.35 -10.59
N LEU A 265 16.04 -10.95 -9.64
CA LEU A 265 15.33 -9.67 -9.68
C LEU A 265 16.18 -8.49 -9.18
N GLY A 266 17.29 -8.76 -8.48
CA GLY A 266 18.09 -7.75 -7.79
C GLY A 266 17.42 -7.21 -6.53
N VAL A 267 16.57 -8.00 -5.86
CA VAL A 267 15.87 -7.60 -4.64
C VAL A 267 16.72 -7.94 -3.42
N SER A 268 17.04 -6.93 -2.63
CA SER A 268 17.76 -7.07 -1.36
C SER A 268 16.81 -7.36 -0.19
N LEU A 269 17.23 -8.26 0.69
CA LEU A 269 16.57 -8.50 1.99
C LEU A 269 17.24 -7.74 3.15
N THR A 270 18.35 -7.04 2.88
CA THR A 270 19.04 -6.19 3.86
C THR A 270 18.51 -4.77 3.75
N PHE A 271 18.07 -4.23 4.88
CA PHE A 271 17.51 -2.89 4.97
C PHE A 271 18.54 -1.93 5.57
N ALA A 272 18.51 -0.67 5.12
CA ALA A 272 19.30 0.37 5.76
C ALA A 272 18.82 0.52 7.21
N ALA A 273 19.76 0.51 8.16
CA ALA A 273 19.49 0.77 9.57
C ALA A 273 19.15 2.24 9.80
#